data_AF-A0A6Q2Y8Y7-F1
#
_entry.id   AF-A0A6Q2Y8Y7-F1
#
_cell.length_a   1.000
_cell.length_b   1.000
_cell.length_c   1.000
_cell.angle_alpha   90.00
_cell.angle_beta   90.00
_cell.angle_gamma   90.00
#
_symmetry.space_group_name_H-M   'P 1'
#
loop_
_entity.id
_entity.type
_entity.pdbx_description
1 polymer ?
#
loop_
_entity_poly.entity_id
_entity_poly.type
_entity_poly.pdbx_seq_one_letter_code
_entity_poly.pdbx_strand_id
1 'polypeptide(L)'
;MGGGGQQTESGEPAKSAGDGGPGAVGSGRGGGNLSVFTWEEVQKHSHKGDQWLVIDRKVYNVTQWVKRHPGGIRVISHYAGEDATGASANWWNHRHFQHHAKPNVFCKDPDVNMLHLFVLGDSQPVEYGIKKLKYMPYNHQHKYFFLIGPPLLIPLYFQIEIMRTMVTRRDWVDLAWSMTFYLRYFCCYYPFFGFFGCIVFFTFVRFLESHWFVWVTQMSHLPMDIDHEKHHDWLTMQLNATCNIEQSPFNDWFSGHLNFQIEHHLFPTMPRHNYQAVAPLVQALCEKHHIPYQVKTLQGAFADIISSLKKSGDLWLDAYLHK
;
A
#
# COMPACT_ATOMS: atom_id res chain seq x y z
N MET A 1 22.08 -13.97 29.94
CA MET A 1 22.32 -12.65 30.54
C MET A 1 22.15 -11.63 29.43
N GLY A 2 21.18 -10.73 29.60
CA GLY A 2 20.66 -9.87 28.53
C GLY A 2 21.50 -8.63 28.28
N GLY A 3 21.61 -8.25 27.01
CA GLY A 3 22.05 -6.93 26.57
C GLY A 3 20.91 -6.30 25.78
N GLY A 4 20.18 -5.37 26.41
CA GLY A 4 19.08 -4.65 25.81
C GLY A 4 19.58 -3.62 24.80
N GLY A 5 19.19 -3.81 23.53
CA GLY A 5 19.31 -2.79 22.50
C GLY A 5 18.19 -1.76 22.66
N GLN A 6 18.60 -0.51 22.84
CA GLN A 6 17.78 0.66 23.10
C GLN A 6 16.80 0.92 21.95
N GLN A 7 15.49 1.01 22.25
CA GLN A 7 14.46 1.45 21.31
C GLN A 7 14.78 2.88 20.83
N THR A 8 14.76 3.10 19.52
CA THR A 8 14.77 4.43 18.93
C THR A 8 13.41 5.08 19.18
N GLU A 9 13.37 6.13 20.00
CA GLU A 9 12.16 6.91 20.26
C GLU A 9 11.66 7.57 18.95
N SER A 10 10.47 7.16 18.52
CA SER A 10 9.65 7.91 17.57
C SER A 10 9.36 9.31 18.13
N GLY A 11 9.23 10.32 17.27
CA GLY A 11 8.86 11.68 17.69
C GLY A 11 7.76 11.67 18.74
N GLU A 12 7.99 12.37 19.86
CA GLU A 12 7.07 12.31 20.98
C GLU A 12 5.72 12.97 20.62
N PRO A 13 4.60 12.43 21.12
CA PRO A 13 3.32 13.12 21.06
C PRO A 13 3.45 14.51 21.68
N ALA A 14 2.91 15.54 21.03
CA ALA A 14 2.87 16.87 21.61
C ALA A 14 2.10 16.84 22.95
N LYS A 15 2.66 17.47 23.99
CA LYS A 15 2.01 17.65 25.30
C LYS A 15 1.43 19.06 25.38
N SER A 16 0.26 19.21 25.99
CA SER A 16 -0.33 20.53 26.21
C SER A 16 0.55 21.37 27.14
N ALA A 17 0.75 22.64 26.81
CA ALA A 17 1.41 23.60 27.70
C ALA A 17 0.35 24.14 28.67
N GLY A 18 0.42 23.74 29.94
CA GLY A 18 -0.51 24.19 30.98
C GLY A 18 0.13 24.23 32.37
N ASP A 19 0.30 25.47 32.84
CA ASP A 19 0.56 25.98 34.20
C ASP A 19 1.88 25.69 34.95
N GLY A 20 2.64 26.79 35.10
CA GLY A 20 3.75 26.91 36.02
C GLY A 20 3.31 27.18 37.46
N GLY A 21 3.10 26.09 38.22
CA GLY A 21 3.35 25.90 39.67
C GLY A 21 2.57 26.72 40.74
N PRO A 22 2.72 26.39 42.04
CA PRO A 22 3.25 25.15 42.64
C PRO A 22 2.31 24.50 43.69
N GLY A 23 2.40 23.17 43.83
CA GLY A 23 2.11 22.46 45.08
C GLY A 23 0.99 21.41 45.05
N ALA A 24 1.39 20.13 45.02
CA ALA A 24 0.94 19.09 45.95
C ALA A 24 1.43 17.72 45.46
N VAL A 25 2.12 17.01 46.36
CA VAL A 25 2.58 15.64 46.18
C VAL A 25 1.38 14.69 46.21
N GLY A 26 1.21 13.87 45.18
CA GLY A 26 0.15 12.86 45.11
C GLY A 26 0.50 11.74 44.14
N SER A 27 0.75 10.54 44.66
CA SER A 27 1.04 9.33 43.90
C SER A 27 -0.22 8.87 43.14
N GLY A 28 -0.12 8.61 41.84
CA GLY A 28 -1.22 8.05 41.06
C GLY A 28 -0.80 7.60 39.67
N ARG A 29 -1.02 6.31 39.36
CA ARG A 29 -0.78 5.65 38.07
C ARG A 29 -1.49 6.42 36.94
N GLY A 30 -0.73 7.00 36.01
CA GLY A 30 -1.25 7.81 34.91
C GLY A 30 -1.60 6.97 33.68
N GLY A 31 -2.89 6.72 33.46
CA GLY A 31 -3.41 6.53 32.10
C GLY A 31 -3.31 7.87 31.37
N GLY A 32 -2.50 7.94 30.31
CA GLY A 32 -2.24 9.18 29.60
C GLY A 32 -3.50 9.70 28.91
N ASN A 33 -4.04 10.82 29.41
CA ASN A 33 -5.04 11.61 28.71
C ASN A 33 -4.38 12.15 27.43
N LEU A 34 -4.82 11.66 26.26
CA LEU A 34 -4.35 12.20 24.98
C LEU A 34 -4.83 13.65 24.87
N SER A 35 -3.90 14.58 24.81
CA SER A 35 -4.21 16.01 24.62
C SER A 35 -4.84 16.21 23.25
N VAL A 36 -5.96 16.93 23.21
CA VAL A 36 -6.61 17.36 21.97
C VAL A 36 -6.12 18.76 21.64
N PHE A 37 -5.68 18.97 20.41
CA PHE A 37 -5.18 20.26 19.92
C PHE A 37 -6.09 20.77 18.80
N THR A 38 -6.31 22.08 18.77
CA THR A 38 -6.96 22.79 17.67
C THR A 38 -5.96 23.07 16.55
N TRP A 39 -6.46 23.29 15.34
CA TRP A 39 -5.60 23.69 14.21
C TRP A 39 -4.90 25.04 14.47
N GLU A 40 -5.57 25.98 15.15
CA GLU A 40 -4.98 27.27 15.52
C GLU A 40 -3.80 27.11 16.49
N GLU A 41 -3.82 26.12 17.37
CA GLU A 41 -2.70 25.79 18.24
C GLU A 41 -1.55 25.16 17.44
N VAL A 42 -1.84 24.16 16.60
CA VAL A 42 -0.82 23.47 15.80
C VAL A 42 -0.10 24.43 14.85
N GLN A 43 -0.82 25.36 14.21
CA GLN A 43 -0.25 26.30 13.24
C GLN A 43 0.72 27.32 13.85
N LYS A 44 0.66 27.57 15.17
CA LYS A 44 1.66 28.42 15.88
C LYS A 44 3.06 27.80 15.83
N HIS A 45 3.13 26.48 15.74
CA HIS A 45 4.37 25.69 15.72
C HIS A 45 4.84 25.40 14.27
N SER A 46 4.99 26.44 13.45
CA SER A 46 5.35 26.35 12.03
C SER A 46 6.72 26.94 11.66
N HIS A 47 7.50 27.40 12.63
CA HIS A 47 8.74 28.15 12.39
C HIS A 47 10.00 27.35 12.78
N LYS A 48 11.18 27.75 12.28
CA LYS A 48 12.42 26.94 12.34
C LYS A 48 12.86 26.49 13.76
N GLY A 49 12.43 27.19 14.81
CA GLY A 49 12.73 26.87 16.20
C GLY A 49 11.65 26.08 16.93
N ASP A 50 10.49 25.87 16.30
CA ASP A 50 9.31 25.25 16.89
C ASP A 50 8.40 24.72 15.77
N GLN A 51 8.48 23.41 15.54
CA GLN A 51 7.85 22.70 14.43
C GLN A 51 7.04 21.53 14.93
N TRP A 52 5.72 21.60 14.74
CA TRP A 52 4.81 20.47 14.95
C TRP A 52 4.33 19.95 13.61
N LEU A 53 3.89 18.70 13.60
CA LEU A 53 3.41 18.01 12.42
C LEU A 53 2.20 17.15 12.78
N VAL A 54 1.18 17.15 11.94
CA VAL A 54 0.07 16.20 12.06
C VAL A 54 0.30 15.02 11.12
N ILE A 55 0.20 13.81 11.65
CA ILE A 55 0.17 12.56 10.87
C ILE A 55 -0.93 11.68 11.45
N ASP A 56 -1.85 11.21 10.62
CA ASP A 56 -2.97 10.34 11.03
C ASP A 56 -3.77 10.90 12.21
N ARG A 57 -4.09 12.21 12.19
CA ARG A 57 -4.81 12.94 13.26
C ARG A 57 -4.08 12.96 14.62
N LYS A 58 -2.78 12.65 14.65
CA LYS A 58 -1.92 12.78 15.84
C LYS A 58 -0.94 13.92 15.64
N VAL A 59 -0.73 14.71 16.69
CA VAL A 59 0.18 15.86 16.69
C VAL A 59 1.54 15.42 17.26
N TYR A 60 2.59 15.61 16.47
CA TYR A 60 3.96 15.29 16.83
C TYR A 60 4.78 16.57 16.94
N ASN A 61 5.55 16.72 18.01
CA ASN A 61 6.56 17.76 18.08
C ASN A 61 7.83 17.27 17.37
N VAL A 62 8.10 17.81 16.18
CA VAL A 62 9.23 17.38 15.34
C VAL A 62 10.43 18.32 15.42
N THR A 63 10.35 19.39 16.21
CA THR A 63 11.35 20.48 16.32
C THR A 63 12.80 20.01 16.44
N GLN A 64 13.07 18.97 17.24
CA GLN A 64 14.42 18.43 17.39
C GLN A 64 14.74 17.34 16.36
N TRP A 65 13.71 16.63 15.91
CA TRP A 65 13.84 15.51 15.00
C TRP A 65 14.11 15.95 13.56
N VAL A 66 13.59 17.10 13.11
CA VAL A 66 13.79 17.63 11.74
C VAL A 66 15.26 17.75 11.33
N LYS A 67 16.17 17.98 12.31
CA LYS A 67 17.62 18.08 12.09
C LYS A 67 18.29 16.74 11.81
N ARG A 68 17.64 15.65 12.20
CA ARG A 68 18.11 14.26 12.10
C ARG A 68 17.33 13.47 11.04
N HIS A 69 16.35 14.09 10.40
CA HIS A 69 15.51 13.45 9.39
C HIS A 69 16.35 12.97 8.20
N PRO A 70 16.30 11.68 7.82
CA PRO A 70 17.12 11.12 6.74
C PRO A 70 16.89 11.76 5.36
N GLY A 71 15.68 12.28 5.10
CA GLY A 71 15.35 13.02 3.87
C GLY A 71 15.77 14.49 3.88
N GLY A 72 16.52 14.93 4.90
CA GLY A 72 16.95 16.31 5.09
C GLY A 72 15.89 17.21 5.71
N ILE A 73 16.35 18.32 6.29
CA ILE A 73 15.53 19.27 7.06
C ILE A 73 14.44 19.94 6.20
N ARG A 74 14.73 20.21 4.92
CA ARG A 74 13.83 20.95 4.02
C ARG A 74 12.49 20.25 3.80
N VAL A 75 12.49 18.92 3.76
CA VAL A 75 11.28 18.13 3.50
C VAL A 75 10.29 18.26 4.64
N ILE A 76 10.73 18.06 5.89
CA ILE A 76 9.84 18.14 7.06
C ILE A 76 9.50 19.59 7.42
N SER A 77 10.47 20.50 7.30
CA SER A 77 10.23 21.92 7.56
C SER A 77 9.21 22.56 6.62
N HIS A 78 8.97 21.99 5.43
CA HIS A 78 7.95 22.48 4.52
C HIS A 78 6.53 22.27 5.06
N TYR A 79 6.33 21.22 5.86
CA TYR A 79 5.02 20.84 6.41
C TYR A 79 4.85 21.23 7.88
N ALA A 80 5.70 22.10 8.42
CA ALA A 80 5.64 22.51 9.82
C ALA A 80 4.34 23.30 10.09
N GLY A 81 3.57 22.87 11.10
CA GLY A 81 2.24 23.40 11.41
C GLY A 81 1.12 22.89 10.49
N GLU A 82 1.41 21.90 9.65
CA GLU A 82 0.47 21.33 8.68
C GLU A 82 0.30 19.80 8.87
N ASP A 83 -0.62 19.22 8.09
CA ASP A 83 -0.75 17.76 7.94
C ASP A 83 0.19 17.27 6.82
N ALA A 84 1.07 16.32 7.14
CA ALA A 84 2.02 15.77 6.17
C ALA A 84 1.52 14.48 5.49
N THR A 85 0.22 14.18 5.61
CA THR A 85 -0.41 13.07 4.89
C THR A 85 -0.62 13.49 3.43
N GLY A 86 0.05 12.83 2.46
CA GLY A 86 0.04 13.24 1.04
C GLY A 86 -0.06 12.08 0.04
N ALA A 87 -0.70 12.35 -1.12
CA ALA A 87 -1.68 11.48 -1.81
C ALA A 87 -2.90 11.24 -0.91
N SER A 88 -3.98 10.60 -1.36
CA SER A 88 -4.87 10.01 -0.35
C SER A 88 -4.12 8.81 0.26
N ALA A 89 -3.04 9.09 1.00
CA ALA A 89 -2.37 8.15 1.86
C ALA A 89 -3.40 7.56 2.82
N ASN A 90 -4.45 8.32 3.18
CA ASN A 90 -5.62 7.79 3.86
C ASN A 90 -6.32 6.65 3.09
N TRP A 91 -6.65 6.83 1.80
CA TRP A 91 -7.24 5.77 0.96
C TRP A 91 -6.28 4.60 0.77
N TRP A 92 -5.03 4.90 0.38
CA TRP A 92 -4.01 3.89 0.12
C TRP A 92 -3.70 3.08 1.38
N ASN A 93 -3.39 3.72 2.50
CA ASN A 93 -3.14 3.06 3.79
C ASN A 93 -4.36 2.24 4.22
N HIS A 94 -5.57 2.78 4.10
CA HIS A 94 -6.77 2.04 4.45
C HIS A 94 -6.94 0.76 3.62
N ARG A 95 -6.73 0.82 2.30
CA ARG A 95 -6.82 -0.33 1.40
C ARG A 95 -5.68 -1.31 1.65
N HIS A 96 -4.45 -0.81 1.69
CA HIS A 96 -3.23 -1.59 1.84
C HIS A 96 -3.17 -2.30 3.20
N PHE A 97 -3.62 -1.67 4.29
CA PHE A 97 -3.70 -2.33 5.59
C PHE A 97 -4.71 -3.48 5.61
N GLN A 98 -5.82 -3.39 4.86
CA GLN A 98 -6.74 -4.52 4.71
C GLN A 98 -6.09 -5.66 3.95
N HIS A 99 -5.39 -5.34 2.86
CA HIS A 99 -4.63 -6.31 2.08
C HIS A 99 -3.55 -7.01 2.95
N HIS A 100 -2.74 -6.27 3.71
CA HIS A 100 -1.75 -6.84 4.64
C HIS A 100 -2.35 -7.65 5.79
N ALA A 101 -3.57 -7.30 6.22
CA ALA A 101 -4.22 -8.03 7.30
C ALA A 101 -4.59 -9.46 6.86
N LYS A 102 -5.11 -9.63 5.63
CA LYS A 102 -5.57 -10.92 5.09
C LYS A 102 -5.43 -10.97 3.55
N PRO A 103 -4.21 -11.05 3.01
CA PRO A 103 -4.01 -11.02 1.56
C PRO A 103 -4.58 -12.26 0.89
N ASN A 104 -5.00 -12.13 -0.36
CA ASN A 104 -5.54 -13.20 -1.21
C ASN A 104 -6.78 -13.94 -0.64
N VAL A 105 -7.45 -13.39 0.36
CA VAL A 105 -8.69 -13.96 0.91
C VAL A 105 -9.90 -13.25 0.33
N PHE A 106 -10.78 -13.99 -0.35
CA PHE A 106 -12.01 -13.41 -0.91
C PHE A 106 -12.84 -12.68 0.16
N CYS A 107 -13.45 -11.56 -0.25
CA CYS A 107 -14.25 -10.66 0.59
C CYS A 107 -13.50 -9.93 1.71
N LYS A 108 -12.23 -10.24 1.98
CA LYS A 108 -11.41 -9.59 3.03
C LYS A 108 -10.26 -8.78 2.43
N ASP A 109 -9.64 -9.31 1.39
CA ASP A 109 -8.67 -8.57 0.60
C ASP A 109 -9.41 -7.75 -0.49
N PRO A 110 -9.33 -6.41 -0.48
CA PRO A 110 -9.91 -5.58 -1.52
C PRO A 110 -9.25 -5.79 -2.90
N ASP A 111 -8.06 -6.37 -2.96
CA ASP A 111 -7.30 -6.54 -4.20
C ASP A 111 -7.76 -7.74 -5.03
N VAL A 112 -8.40 -8.75 -4.45
CA VAL A 112 -8.87 -9.94 -5.20
C VAL A 112 -10.36 -9.92 -5.56
N ASN A 113 -11.08 -8.87 -5.19
CA ASN A 113 -12.51 -8.71 -5.49
C ASN A 113 -12.74 -8.16 -6.90
N MET A 114 -12.30 -8.90 -7.92
CA MET A 114 -12.22 -8.44 -9.31
C MET A 114 -13.32 -8.97 -10.24
N LEU A 115 -14.39 -9.57 -9.71
CA LEU A 115 -15.39 -10.33 -10.49
C LEU A 115 -15.88 -9.65 -11.78
N HIS A 116 -16.08 -8.33 -11.77
CA HIS A 116 -16.55 -7.62 -12.96
C HIS A 116 -15.58 -7.66 -14.15
N LEU A 117 -14.32 -8.00 -13.92
CA LEU A 117 -13.25 -8.09 -14.93
C LEU A 117 -12.59 -9.48 -14.98
N PHE A 118 -12.35 -10.09 -13.81
CA PHE A 118 -11.56 -11.30 -13.67
C PHE A 118 -12.16 -12.27 -12.66
N VAL A 119 -11.98 -13.56 -12.90
CA VAL A 119 -12.16 -14.63 -11.91
C VAL A 119 -10.79 -15.14 -11.51
N LEU A 120 -10.56 -15.29 -10.21
CA LEU A 120 -9.23 -15.58 -9.64
C LEU A 120 -9.25 -16.84 -8.78
N GLY A 121 -8.10 -17.49 -8.60
CA GLY A 121 -7.98 -18.68 -7.76
C GLY A 121 -8.65 -19.93 -8.36
N ASP A 122 -8.93 -20.90 -7.50
CA ASP A 122 -9.46 -22.21 -7.91
C ASP A 122 -10.95 -22.40 -7.55
N SER A 123 -11.41 -21.82 -6.44
CA SER A 123 -12.77 -21.98 -5.92
C SER A 123 -13.78 -21.01 -6.56
N GLN A 124 -13.47 -19.70 -6.56
CA GLN A 124 -14.34 -18.65 -7.10
C GLN A 124 -14.75 -18.89 -8.56
N PRO A 125 -13.86 -19.29 -9.50
CA PRO A 125 -14.25 -19.49 -10.89
C PRO A 125 -15.27 -20.62 -11.03
N VAL A 126 -15.11 -21.70 -10.26
CA VAL A 126 -16.03 -22.84 -10.26
C VAL A 126 -17.38 -22.45 -9.65
N GLU A 127 -17.39 -21.79 -8.49
CA GLU A 127 -18.62 -21.31 -7.85
C GLU A 127 -19.42 -20.40 -8.79
N TYR A 128 -18.74 -19.47 -9.45
CA TYR A 128 -19.38 -18.50 -10.33
C TYR A 128 -19.77 -19.09 -11.68
N GLY A 129 -19.03 -20.09 -12.16
CA GLY A 129 -19.41 -20.89 -13.32
C GLY A 129 -20.72 -21.65 -13.08
N ILE A 130 -20.86 -22.31 -11.92
CA ILE A 130 -22.11 -23.00 -11.52
C ILE A 130 -23.28 -22.01 -11.45
N LYS A 131 -23.05 -20.82 -10.87
CA LYS A 131 -24.06 -19.73 -10.79
C LYS A 131 -24.36 -19.05 -12.13
N LYS A 132 -23.69 -19.44 -13.22
CA LYS A 132 -23.79 -18.85 -14.56
C LYS A 132 -23.54 -17.33 -14.58
N LEU A 133 -22.67 -16.82 -13.69
CA LEU A 133 -22.29 -15.41 -13.66
C LEU A 133 -21.28 -15.12 -14.77
N LYS A 134 -21.60 -14.16 -15.65
CA LYS A 134 -20.78 -13.78 -16.81
C LYS A 134 -20.85 -12.27 -17.08
N TYR A 135 -19.91 -11.51 -16.51
CA TYR A 135 -19.76 -10.07 -16.84
C TYR A 135 -18.78 -9.86 -17.98
N MET A 136 -17.75 -10.70 -18.07
CA MET A 136 -16.73 -10.68 -19.11
C MET A 136 -16.48 -12.10 -19.65
N PRO A 137 -15.84 -12.26 -20.83
CA PRO A 137 -15.48 -13.57 -21.35
C PRO A 137 -14.26 -14.14 -20.59
N TYR A 138 -14.47 -14.64 -19.37
CA TYR A 138 -13.38 -15.04 -18.46
C TYR A 138 -12.44 -16.11 -19.02
N ASN A 139 -12.91 -16.97 -19.92
CA ASN A 139 -12.08 -17.94 -20.65
C ASN A 139 -10.99 -17.28 -21.54
N HIS A 140 -11.09 -15.97 -21.78
CA HIS A 140 -10.11 -15.17 -22.51
C HIS A 140 -9.45 -14.10 -21.64
N GLN A 141 -9.60 -14.16 -20.31
CA GLN A 141 -9.09 -13.11 -19.42
C GLN A 141 -7.59 -12.90 -19.47
N HIS A 142 -6.82 -13.98 -19.66
CA HIS A 142 -5.39 -13.92 -19.90
C HIS A 142 -5.00 -13.14 -21.18
N LYS A 143 -5.90 -13.04 -22.17
CA LYS A 143 -5.65 -12.30 -23.43
C LYS A 143 -5.95 -10.81 -23.28
N TYR A 144 -7.05 -10.46 -22.61
CA TYR A 144 -7.42 -9.06 -22.43
C TYR A 144 -6.81 -8.44 -21.17
N PHE A 145 -6.17 -9.22 -20.29
CA PHE A 145 -5.53 -8.70 -19.07
C PHE A 145 -4.61 -7.54 -19.38
N PHE A 146 -3.66 -7.68 -20.32
CA PHE A 146 -2.73 -6.61 -20.69
C PHE A 146 -3.44 -5.35 -21.20
N LEU A 147 -4.56 -5.49 -21.91
CA LEU A 147 -5.28 -4.38 -22.55
C LEU A 147 -6.33 -3.72 -21.65
N ILE A 148 -6.73 -4.36 -20.55
CA ILE A 148 -7.82 -3.89 -19.68
C ILE A 148 -7.33 -3.75 -18.24
N GLY A 149 -6.69 -4.77 -17.66
CA GLY A 149 -6.28 -4.80 -16.26
C GLY A 149 -5.35 -3.63 -15.91
N PRO A 150 -4.07 -3.65 -16.35
CA PRO A 150 -3.17 -2.54 -16.08
C PRO A 150 -3.65 -1.20 -16.64
N PRO A 151 -4.07 -1.04 -17.91
CA PRO A 151 -4.48 0.27 -18.43
C PRO A 151 -5.60 0.98 -17.65
N LEU A 152 -6.50 0.23 -16.99
CA LEU A 152 -7.63 0.81 -16.26
C LEU A 152 -7.38 0.97 -14.77
N LEU A 153 -6.39 0.28 -14.17
CA LEU A 153 -6.21 0.30 -12.72
C LEU A 153 -5.83 1.68 -12.19
N ILE A 154 -4.63 2.17 -12.49
CA ILE A 154 -4.14 3.45 -11.99
C ILE A 154 -4.78 4.66 -12.69
N PRO A 155 -4.94 4.69 -14.03
CA PRO A 155 -5.43 5.89 -14.72
C PRO A 155 -6.91 6.16 -14.46
N LEU A 156 -7.70 5.12 -14.18
CA LEU A 156 -9.15 5.23 -14.06
C LEU A 156 -9.65 4.78 -12.67
N TYR A 157 -9.53 3.50 -12.33
CA TYR A 157 -10.15 2.93 -11.13
C TYR A 157 -9.62 3.58 -9.84
N PHE A 158 -8.31 3.65 -9.66
CA PHE A 158 -7.70 4.31 -8.48
C PHE A 158 -8.03 5.80 -8.44
N GLN A 159 -8.05 6.50 -9.57
CA GLN A 159 -8.42 7.92 -9.58
C GLN A 159 -9.87 8.13 -9.13
N ILE A 160 -10.79 7.30 -9.61
CA ILE A 160 -12.19 7.35 -9.19
C ILE A 160 -12.30 7.07 -7.69
N GLU A 161 -11.65 6.01 -7.19
CA GLU A 161 -11.74 5.61 -5.79
C GLU A 161 -11.05 6.61 -4.84
N ILE A 162 -9.93 7.19 -5.23
CA ILE A 162 -9.26 8.28 -4.49
C ILE A 162 -10.20 9.49 -4.39
N MET A 163 -10.73 9.98 -5.52
CA MET A 163 -11.63 11.14 -5.52
C MET A 163 -12.91 10.87 -4.75
N ARG A 164 -13.51 9.69 -4.93
CA ARG A 164 -14.70 9.25 -4.18
C ARG A 164 -14.42 9.20 -2.68
N THR A 165 -13.28 8.66 -2.27
CA THR A 165 -12.90 8.56 -0.85
C THR A 165 -12.75 9.94 -0.24
N MET A 166 -11.98 10.83 -0.89
CA MET A 166 -11.77 12.19 -0.38
C MET A 166 -13.09 12.97 -0.24
N VAL A 167 -14.00 12.84 -1.21
CA VAL A 167 -15.31 13.53 -1.15
C VAL A 167 -16.23 12.90 -0.10
N THR A 168 -16.36 11.58 -0.05
CA THR A 168 -17.29 10.89 0.86
C THR A 168 -16.85 10.94 2.32
N ARG A 169 -15.54 10.85 2.58
CA ARG A 169 -14.95 10.97 3.92
C ARG A 169 -14.72 12.41 4.35
N ARG A 170 -14.91 13.37 3.44
CA ARG A 170 -14.66 14.81 3.66
C ARG A 170 -13.19 15.10 3.97
N ASP A 171 -12.28 14.37 3.31
CA ASP A 171 -10.83 14.59 3.39
C ASP A 171 -10.46 15.81 2.51
N TRP A 172 -10.94 16.99 2.92
CA TRP A 172 -10.84 18.21 2.11
C TRP A 172 -9.40 18.68 1.89
N VAL A 173 -8.51 18.39 2.83
CA VAL A 173 -7.08 18.70 2.71
C VAL A 173 -6.45 17.85 1.61
N ASP A 174 -6.67 16.53 1.61
CA ASP A 174 -6.23 15.62 0.56
C ASP A 174 -6.81 16.04 -0.81
N LEU A 175 -8.09 16.40 -0.85
CA LEU A 175 -8.73 16.87 -2.08
C LEU A 175 -8.08 18.16 -2.58
N ALA A 176 -7.84 19.14 -1.71
CA ALA A 176 -7.18 20.39 -2.08
C ALA A 176 -5.78 20.13 -2.65
N TRP A 177 -4.97 19.30 -1.99
CA TRP A 177 -3.65 18.92 -2.48
C TRP A 177 -3.71 18.21 -3.83
N SER A 178 -4.63 17.24 -4.00
CA SER A 178 -4.86 16.56 -5.27
C SER A 178 -5.22 17.55 -6.38
N MET A 179 -6.12 18.49 -6.12
CA MET A 179 -6.49 19.54 -7.08
C MET A 179 -5.32 20.46 -7.42
N THR A 180 -4.49 20.82 -6.44
CA THR A 180 -3.28 21.62 -6.70
C THR A 180 -2.26 20.87 -7.56
N PHE A 181 -2.13 19.54 -7.40
CA PHE A 181 -1.29 18.72 -8.27
C PHE A 181 -1.76 18.80 -9.72
N TYR A 182 -3.06 18.57 -9.98
CA TYR A 182 -3.60 18.66 -11.33
C TYR A 182 -3.46 20.07 -11.91
N LEU A 183 -3.73 21.11 -11.12
CA LEU A 183 -3.53 22.49 -11.54
C LEU A 183 -2.07 22.76 -11.91
N ARG A 184 -1.11 22.40 -11.04
CA ARG A 184 0.33 22.58 -11.30
C ARG A 184 0.78 21.80 -12.53
N TYR A 185 0.31 20.56 -12.68
CA TYR A 185 0.57 19.75 -13.87
C TYR A 185 0.08 20.47 -15.13
N PHE A 186 -1.18 20.88 -15.18
CA PHE A 186 -1.72 21.58 -16.35
C PHE A 186 -1.00 22.91 -16.60
N CYS A 187 -0.76 23.74 -15.57
CA CYS A 187 -0.02 25.00 -15.74
C CYS A 187 1.40 24.78 -16.27
N CYS A 188 2.09 23.72 -15.82
CA CYS A 188 3.45 23.41 -16.25
C CYS A 188 3.50 22.91 -17.70
N TYR A 189 2.56 22.06 -18.11
CA TYR A 189 2.63 21.35 -19.39
C TYR A 189 1.78 21.99 -20.49
N TYR A 190 0.81 22.85 -20.15
CA TYR A 190 -0.08 23.51 -21.11
C TYR A 190 0.67 24.33 -22.17
N PRO A 191 1.72 25.11 -21.85
CA PRO A 191 2.47 25.87 -22.86
C PRO A 191 3.15 24.98 -23.92
N PHE A 192 3.43 23.72 -23.60
CA PHE A 192 4.13 22.79 -24.50
C PHE A 192 3.17 21.94 -25.33
N PHE A 193 2.06 21.50 -24.74
CA PHE A 193 1.19 20.49 -25.34
C PHE A 193 -0.25 20.98 -25.61
N GLY A 194 -0.61 22.17 -25.14
CA GLY A 194 -1.99 22.63 -25.09
C GLY A 194 -2.87 21.74 -24.20
N PHE A 195 -4.18 22.00 -24.19
CA PHE A 195 -5.12 21.27 -23.33
C PHE A 195 -5.16 19.77 -23.65
N PHE A 196 -5.43 19.41 -24.92
CA PHE A 196 -5.55 18.02 -25.33
C PHE A 196 -4.23 17.25 -25.22
N GLY A 197 -3.11 17.89 -25.56
CA GLY A 197 -1.80 17.24 -25.44
C GLY A 197 -1.42 16.98 -23.98
N CYS A 198 -1.81 17.85 -23.03
CA CYS A 198 -1.63 17.56 -21.60
C CYS A 198 -2.42 16.33 -21.14
N ILE A 199 -3.66 16.16 -21.62
CA ILE A 199 -4.49 15.00 -21.29
C ILE A 199 -3.87 13.72 -21.87
N VAL A 200 -3.43 13.76 -23.14
CA VAL A 200 -2.78 12.62 -23.80
C VAL A 200 -1.48 12.25 -23.07
N PHE A 201 -0.64 13.24 -22.77
CA PHE A 201 0.62 13.02 -22.06
C PHE A 201 0.38 12.43 -20.67
N PHE A 202 -0.57 12.99 -19.90
CA PHE A 202 -0.92 12.48 -18.57
C PHE A 202 -1.38 11.03 -18.64
N THR A 203 -2.35 10.76 -19.52
CA THR A 203 -2.93 9.42 -19.68
C THR A 203 -1.87 8.42 -20.13
N PHE A 204 -0.96 8.81 -21.02
CA PHE A 204 0.12 7.95 -21.48
C PHE A 204 1.12 7.63 -20.36
N VAL A 205 1.55 8.62 -19.57
CA VAL A 205 2.43 8.39 -18.42
C VAL A 205 1.75 7.48 -17.39
N ARG A 206 0.48 7.75 -17.05
CA ARG A 206 -0.29 6.92 -16.12
C ARG A 206 -0.52 5.51 -16.66
N PHE A 207 -0.68 5.35 -17.98
CA PHE A 207 -0.76 4.04 -18.62
C PHE A 207 0.53 3.26 -18.38
N LEU A 208 1.71 3.83 -18.67
CA LEU A 208 3.00 3.16 -18.46
C LEU A 208 3.23 2.81 -16.98
N GLU A 209 2.96 3.75 -16.08
CA GLU A 209 3.03 3.54 -14.63
C GLU A 209 2.14 2.38 -14.19
N SER A 210 0.90 2.33 -14.70
CA SER A 210 -0.04 1.27 -14.34
C SER A 210 0.41 -0.12 -14.79
N HIS A 211 1.03 -0.23 -15.98
CA HIS A 211 1.61 -1.50 -16.40
C HIS A 211 2.70 -1.92 -15.44
N TRP A 212 3.69 -1.06 -15.25
CA TRP A 212 4.80 -1.36 -14.36
C TRP A 212 4.30 -1.74 -12.96
N PHE A 213 3.40 -0.95 -12.38
CA PHE A 213 2.83 -1.19 -11.06
C PHE A 213 2.08 -2.52 -10.97
N VAL A 214 1.18 -2.83 -11.92
CA VAL A 214 0.40 -4.07 -11.86
C VAL A 214 1.30 -5.28 -12.04
N TRP A 215 2.21 -5.27 -13.02
CA TRP A 215 3.11 -6.40 -13.22
C TRP A 215 4.00 -6.64 -11.99
N VAL A 216 4.58 -5.59 -11.41
CA VAL A 216 5.45 -5.69 -10.23
C VAL A 216 4.67 -6.10 -8.97
N THR A 217 3.48 -5.55 -8.71
CA THR A 217 2.73 -5.88 -7.49
C THR A 217 2.06 -7.25 -7.57
N GLN A 218 1.62 -7.66 -8.75
CA GLN A 218 0.84 -8.89 -8.91
C GLN A 218 1.71 -10.14 -9.13
N MET A 219 2.99 -10.00 -9.52
CA MET A 219 3.90 -11.14 -9.71
C MET A 219 4.05 -12.01 -8.47
N SER A 220 3.83 -11.43 -7.29
CA SER A 220 3.96 -12.10 -6.00
C SER A 220 2.63 -12.52 -5.37
N HIS A 221 1.49 -12.19 -5.98
CA HIS A 221 0.15 -12.40 -5.41
C HIS A 221 -0.79 -13.19 -6.31
N LEU A 222 -0.99 -12.77 -7.57
CA LEU A 222 -1.88 -13.48 -8.51
C LEU A 222 -1.48 -14.93 -8.79
N PRO A 223 -0.17 -15.26 -8.85
CA PRO A 223 0.29 -16.64 -8.95
C PRO A 223 0.09 -17.50 -7.71
N MET A 224 -0.27 -16.90 -6.57
CA MET A 224 -0.32 -17.56 -5.28
C MET A 224 -1.72 -18.06 -4.95
N ASP A 225 -1.87 -18.71 -3.80
CA ASP A 225 -3.15 -19.24 -3.35
C ASP A 225 -4.14 -18.09 -3.11
N ILE A 226 -5.24 -18.07 -3.86
CA ILE A 226 -6.36 -17.13 -3.72
C ILE A 226 -7.62 -17.95 -3.49
N ASP A 227 -8.20 -17.83 -2.30
CA ASP A 227 -9.33 -18.66 -1.89
C ASP A 227 -10.15 -18.00 -0.77
N HIS A 228 -11.19 -18.69 -0.32
CA HIS A 228 -11.84 -18.39 0.95
C HIS A 228 -10.90 -18.67 2.13
N GLU A 229 -11.21 -18.06 3.27
CA GLU A 229 -10.39 -18.18 4.48
C GLU A 229 -10.23 -19.64 4.94
N LYS A 230 -8.98 -20.12 5.00
CA LYS A 230 -8.62 -21.47 5.46
C LYS A 230 -8.28 -21.56 6.96
N HIS A 231 -8.41 -20.45 7.70
CA HIS A 231 -8.15 -20.34 9.14
C HIS A 231 -6.74 -20.79 9.60
N HIS A 232 -5.73 -20.57 8.75
CA HIS A 232 -4.33 -20.76 9.14
C HIS A 232 -3.86 -19.70 10.14
N ASP A 233 -2.75 -19.98 10.83
CA ASP A 233 -2.06 -18.95 11.60
C ASP A 233 -1.55 -17.82 10.69
N TRP A 234 -1.32 -16.65 11.27
CA TRP A 234 -1.00 -15.45 10.52
C TRP A 234 0.27 -15.59 9.68
N LEU A 235 1.32 -16.21 10.20
CA LEU A 235 2.60 -16.34 9.49
C LEU A 235 2.45 -17.24 8.26
N THR A 236 1.83 -18.41 8.44
CA THR A 236 1.58 -19.36 7.34
C THR A 236 0.68 -18.74 6.26
N MET A 237 -0.33 -17.95 6.65
CA MET A 237 -1.20 -17.25 5.71
C MET A 237 -0.41 -16.26 4.85
N GLN A 238 0.45 -15.42 5.44
CA GLN A 238 1.25 -14.45 4.68
C GLN A 238 2.18 -15.15 3.67
N LEU A 239 2.82 -16.26 4.09
CA LEU A 239 3.74 -17.04 3.24
C LEU A 239 3.03 -17.80 2.11
N ASN A 240 1.78 -18.23 2.31
CA ASN A 240 1.00 -18.90 1.26
C ASN A 240 0.41 -17.92 0.24
N ALA A 241 0.08 -16.71 0.69
CA ALA A 241 -0.46 -15.65 -0.16
C ALA A 241 0.60 -14.90 -0.97
N THR A 242 1.88 -15.00 -0.59
CA THR A 242 2.97 -14.22 -1.20
C THR A 242 4.14 -15.08 -1.64
N CYS A 243 4.90 -14.61 -2.63
CA CYS A 243 6.22 -15.15 -2.94
C CYS A 243 7.22 -14.04 -3.24
N ASN A 244 8.50 -14.36 -3.06
CA ASN A 244 9.59 -13.49 -3.44
C ASN A 244 10.02 -13.72 -4.89
N ILE A 245 10.66 -12.70 -5.45
CA ILE A 245 11.36 -12.79 -6.73
C ILE A 245 12.86 -12.79 -6.47
N GLU A 246 13.60 -13.54 -7.28
CA GLU A 246 15.04 -13.67 -7.20
C GLU A 246 15.74 -12.31 -7.04
N GLN A 247 16.72 -12.25 -6.16
CA GLN A 247 17.44 -11.02 -5.87
C GLN A 247 18.47 -10.76 -6.96
N SER A 248 18.46 -9.54 -7.49
CA SER A 248 19.50 -9.03 -8.36
C SER A 248 19.49 -7.51 -8.32
N PRO A 249 20.62 -6.83 -8.62
CA PRO A 249 20.64 -5.37 -8.69
C PRO A 249 19.56 -4.81 -9.61
N PHE A 250 19.25 -5.53 -10.69
CA PHE A 250 18.17 -5.17 -11.60
C PHE A 250 16.79 -5.36 -10.96
N ASN A 251 16.48 -6.52 -10.41
CA ASN A 251 15.15 -6.80 -9.82
C ASN A 251 14.85 -5.89 -8.62
N ASP A 252 15.85 -5.63 -7.79
CA ASP A 252 15.73 -4.77 -6.60
C ASP A 252 15.42 -3.31 -6.99
N TRP A 253 16.03 -2.82 -8.08
CA TRP A 253 15.76 -1.49 -8.63
C TRP A 253 14.42 -1.46 -9.38
N PHE A 254 14.21 -2.40 -10.31
CA PHE A 254 13.06 -2.44 -11.20
C PHE A 254 11.76 -2.62 -10.43
N SER A 255 11.75 -3.40 -9.35
CA SER A 255 10.56 -3.61 -8.52
C SER A 255 10.44 -2.60 -7.37
N GLY A 256 11.44 -1.75 -7.13
CA GLY A 256 11.48 -0.91 -5.93
C GLY A 256 11.58 -1.71 -4.62
N HIS A 257 12.16 -2.92 -4.66
CA HIS A 257 12.22 -3.94 -3.58
C HIS A 257 10.92 -4.71 -3.33
N LEU A 258 9.92 -4.63 -4.21
CA LEU A 258 8.73 -5.50 -4.15
C LEU A 258 9.04 -6.96 -4.55
N ASN A 259 10.27 -7.26 -4.95
CA ASN A 259 10.74 -8.65 -5.02
C ASN A 259 10.87 -9.33 -3.63
N PHE A 260 10.80 -8.57 -2.54
CA PHE A 260 10.78 -9.04 -1.15
C PHE A 260 9.37 -9.00 -0.55
N GLN A 261 8.39 -9.55 -1.27
CA GLN A 261 7.00 -9.47 -0.86
C GLN A 261 6.71 -10.24 0.44
N ILE A 262 7.41 -11.35 0.69
CA ILE A 262 7.28 -12.10 1.95
C ILE A 262 7.67 -11.19 3.12
N GLU A 263 8.87 -10.60 3.12
CA GLU A 263 9.33 -9.73 4.20
C GLU A 263 8.46 -8.47 4.33
N HIS A 264 7.97 -7.94 3.20
CA HIS A 264 7.04 -6.83 3.20
C HIS A 264 5.75 -7.13 3.96
N HIS A 265 5.20 -8.35 3.81
CA HIS A 265 3.98 -8.78 4.50
C HIS A 265 4.23 -9.22 5.94
N LEU A 266 5.39 -9.83 6.22
CA LEU A 266 5.76 -10.19 7.59
C LEU A 266 6.12 -8.98 8.46
N PHE A 267 6.67 -7.93 7.85
CA PHE A 267 7.14 -6.74 8.55
C PHE A 267 6.72 -5.45 7.81
N PRO A 268 5.42 -5.13 7.74
CA PRO A 268 4.91 -4.01 6.92
C PRO A 268 5.40 -2.63 7.35
N THR A 269 5.90 -2.50 8.58
CA THR A 269 6.48 -1.26 9.11
C THR A 269 8.00 -1.16 8.91
N MET A 270 8.64 -2.22 8.42
CA MET A 270 10.09 -2.26 8.22
C MET A 270 10.48 -1.44 6.99
N PRO A 271 11.52 -0.59 7.09
CA PRO A 271 12.05 0.10 5.92
C PRO A 271 12.58 -0.90 4.88
N ARG A 272 12.18 -0.72 3.61
CA ARG A 272 12.48 -1.65 2.52
C ARG A 272 13.96 -1.98 2.31
N HIS A 273 14.88 -1.09 2.69
CA HIS A 273 16.32 -1.32 2.56
C HIS A 273 16.84 -2.43 3.50
N ASN A 274 16.05 -2.83 4.50
CA ASN A 274 16.40 -3.92 5.41
C ASN A 274 15.93 -5.30 4.92
N TYR A 275 15.09 -5.37 3.88
CA TYR A 275 14.55 -6.65 3.41
C TYR A 275 15.64 -7.62 2.97
N GLN A 276 16.68 -7.14 2.29
CA GLN A 276 17.86 -7.97 1.93
C GLN A 276 18.52 -8.63 3.14
N ALA A 277 18.61 -7.91 4.27
CA ALA A 277 19.21 -8.43 5.49
C ALA A 277 18.29 -9.43 6.23
N VAL A 278 16.98 -9.25 6.11
CA VAL A 278 15.97 -10.03 6.84
C VAL A 278 15.54 -11.29 6.09
N ALA A 279 15.52 -11.26 4.75
CA ALA A 279 15.15 -12.40 3.91
C ALA A 279 15.87 -13.72 4.26
N PRO A 280 17.21 -13.79 4.44
CA PRO A 280 17.86 -15.03 4.83
C PRO A 280 17.45 -15.51 6.24
N LEU A 281 17.08 -14.60 7.15
CA LEU A 281 16.60 -14.95 8.50
C LEU A 281 15.20 -15.55 8.44
N VAL A 282 14.31 -14.97 7.62
CA VAL A 282 12.96 -15.50 7.38
C VAL A 282 13.04 -16.87 6.71
N GLN A 283 13.90 -17.01 5.69
CA GLN A 283 14.11 -18.28 5.01
C GLN A 283 14.59 -19.38 5.97
N ALA A 284 15.57 -19.08 6.84
CA ALA A 284 16.05 -20.02 7.86
C ALA A 284 14.95 -20.40 8.87
N LEU A 285 14.08 -19.46 9.24
CA LEU A 285 12.93 -19.71 10.12
C LEU A 285 11.92 -20.64 9.42
N CYS A 286 11.61 -20.38 8.15
CA CYS A 286 10.70 -21.21 7.35
C CYS A 286 11.24 -22.65 7.23
N GLU A 287 12.54 -22.81 6.95
CA GLU A 287 13.20 -24.12 6.87
C GLU A 287 13.12 -24.88 8.20
N LYS A 288 13.42 -24.21 9.32
CA LYS A 288 13.34 -24.79 10.67
C LYS A 288 11.94 -25.31 11.01
N HIS A 289 10.89 -24.66 10.51
CA HIS A 289 9.50 -24.99 10.80
C HIS A 289 8.81 -25.76 9.67
N HIS A 290 9.55 -26.18 8.64
CA HIS A 290 9.02 -26.88 7.46
C HIS A 290 7.90 -26.11 6.73
N ILE A 291 8.00 -24.79 6.71
CA ILE A 291 7.08 -23.91 5.97
C ILE A 291 7.72 -23.57 4.61
N PRO A 292 6.99 -23.70 3.49
CA PRO A 292 7.53 -23.34 2.18
C PRO A 292 7.85 -21.84 2.09
N TYR A 293 9.10 -21.51 1.77
CA TYR A 293 9.52 -20.15 1.41
C TYR A 293 9.70 -20.08 -0.11
N GLN A 294 8.79 -19.40 -0.80
CA GLN A 294 8.71 -19.44 -2.26
C GLN A 294 9.50 -18.29 -2.90
N VAL A 295 10.40 -18.63 -3.81
CA VAL A 295 11.16 -17.67 -4.63
C VAL A 295 11.01 -18.05 -6.11
N LYS A 296 10.68 -17.07 -6.95
CA LYS A 296 10.49 -17.24 -8.39
C LYS A 296 11.48 -16.39 -9.19
N THR A 297 11.74 -16.78 -10.43
CA THR A 297 12.42 -15.88 -11.37
C THR A 297 11.46 -14.76 -11.80
N LEU A 298 11.98 -13.60 -12.19
CA LEU A 298 11.11 -12.48 -12.61
C LEU A 298 10.25 -12.87 -13.82
N GLN A 299 10.87 -13.53 -14.80
CA GLN A 299 10.17 -14.02 -15.99
C GLN A 299 9.14 -15.10 -15.63
N GLY A 300 9.48 -16.01 -14.73
CA GLY A 300 8.57 -17.06 -14.27
C GLY A 300 7.34 -16.46 -13.59
N ALA A 301 7.53 -15.50 -12.69
CA ALA A 301 6.42 -14.87 -11.98
C ALA A 301 5.50 -14.07 -12.92
N PHE A 302 6.04 -13.39 -13.93
CA PHE A 302 5.22 -12.75 -14.96
C PHE A 302 4.46 -13.75 -15.83
N ALA A 303 5.11 -14.86 -16.24
CA ALA A 303 4.44 -15.92 -16.97
C ALA A 303 3.32 -16.58 -16.13
N ASP A 304 3.54 -16.73 -14.83
CA ASP A 304 2.56 -17.29 -13.90
C ASP A 304 1.31 -16.42 -13.78
N ILE A 305 1.41 -15.08 -13.84
CA ILE A 305 0.21 -14.21 -13.85
C ILE A 305 -0.71 -14.63 -15.01
N ILE A 306 -0.17 -14.77 -16.21
CA ILE A 306 -0.92 -15.14 -17.41
C ILE A 306 -1.45 -16.57 -17.30
N SER A 307 -0.63 -17.50 -16.79
CA SER A 307 -1.02 -18.90 -16.58
C SER A 307 -2.14 -19.06 -15.55
N SER A 308 -2.07 -18.36 -14.41
CA SER A 308 -3.11 -18.36 -13.38
C SER A 308 -4.41 -17.78 -13.91
N LEU A 309 -4.35 -16.66 -14.61
CA LEU A 309 -5.53 -16.08 -15.27
C LEU A 309 -6.13 -17.04 -16.31
N LYS A 310 -5.31 -17.76 -17.07
CA LYS A 310 -5.81 -18.77 -18.00
C LYS A 310 -6.48 -19.92 -17.25
N LYS A 311 -5.82 -20.47 -16.22
CA LYS A 311 -6.34 -21.57 -15.39
C LYS A 311 -7.69 -21.22 -14.78
N SER A 312 -7.80 -20.07 -14.11
CA SER A 312 -9.06 -19.63 -13.50
C SER A 312 -10.17 -19.44 -14.55
N GLY A 313 -9.82 -18.89 -15.73
CA GLY A 313 -10.77 -18.73 -16.84
C GLY A 313 -11.28 -20.06 -17.40
N ASP A 314 -10.39 -21.07 -17.51
CA ASP A 314 -10.74 -22.41 -17.97
C ASP A 314 -11.61 -23.15 -16.93
N LEU A 315 -11.29 -23.05 -15.64
CA LEU A 315 -12.10 -23.60 -14.54
C LEU A 315 -13.52 -23.02 -14.54
N TRP A 316 -13.63 -21.70 -14.74
CA TRP A 316 -14.94 -21.06 -14.87
C TRP A 316 -15.71 -21.59 -16.07
N LEU A 317 -15.06 -21.75 -17.23
CA LEU A 317 -15.71 -22.22 -18.45
C LEU A 317 -16.21 -23.66 -18.30
N ASP A 318 -15.40 -24.55 -17.74
CA ASP A 318 -15.78 -25.94 -17.46
C ASP A 318 -17.02 -26.00 -16.56
N ALA A 319 -16.99 -25.29 -15.44
CA ALA A 319 -18.13 -25.21 -14.52
C ALA A 319 -19.36 -24.53 -15.17
N TYR A 320 -19.15 -23.53 -16.02
CA TYR A 320 -20.22 -22.84 -16.72
C TYR A 320 -20.91 -23.72 -17.77
N LEU A 321 -20.19 -24.64 -18.40
CA LEU A 321 -20.75 -25.52 -19.44
C LEU A 321 -21.27 -26.85 -18.91
N HIS A 322 -20.67 -27.39 -17.85
CA HIS A 322 -20.84 -28.80 -17.47
C HIS A 322 -21.38 -29.05 -16.06
N LYS A 323 -21.52 -28.02 -15.22
CA LYS A 323 -22.06 -28.13 -13.86
C LYS A 323 -23.28 -27.24 -13.67
#